data_AF-A0A822BFA3-F1
#
_entry.id   AF-A0A822BFA3-F1
#
_cell.length_a   1.000
_cell.length_b   1.000
_cell.length_c   1.000
_cell.angle_alpha   90.00
_cell.angle_beta   90.00
_cell.angle_gamma   90.00
#
_symmetry.space_group_name_H-M   'P 1'
#
loop_
_entity.id
_entity.type
_entity.pdbx_description
1 polymer ?
#
loop_
_entity_poly.entity_id
_entity_poly.type
_entity_poly.pdbx_seq_one_letter_code
_entity_poly.pdbx_strand_id
1 'polypeptide(L)'
;MEIVAATCNDGVRNGGEIGIDCDGPCVKRCYGRACSLPDHCWSGVCGTNRTCLAATCNDGVRNGGEIGIDCDGPCVKQCNGRACSLPDHCWSGVCGTNRTCLGK
;
A
#
# COMPACT_ATOMS: atom_id res chain seq x y z
N MET A 1 -16.79 -24.61 7.76
CA MET A 1 -16.93 -23.28 7.14
C MET A 1 -16.53 -22.30 8.21
N GLU A 2 -15.33 -21.73 8.10
CA GLU A 2 -14.82 -20.80 9.11
C GLU A 2 -15.54 -19.46 8.91
N ILE A 3 -16.21 -18.98 9.96
CA ILE A 3 -16.81 -17.64 9.95
C ILE A 3 -15.69 -16.71 10.41
N VAL A 4 -14.89 -16.24 9.46
CA VAL A 4 -13.90 -15.19 9.74
C VAL A 4 -14.68 -13.94 10.09
N ALA A 5 -14.49 -13.42 11.30
CA ALA A 5 -15.12 -12.18 11.73
C ALA A 5 -14.59 -11.03 10.87
N ALA A 6 -15.50 -10.15 10.45
CA ALA A 6 -15.16 -8.92 9.73
C ALA A 6 -14.15 -8.09 10.54
N THR A 7 -13.05 -7.68 9.92
CA THR A 7 -12.06 -6.78 10.55
C THR A 7 -11.64 -5.68 9.60
N CYS A 8 -11.28 -4.51 10.13
CA CYS A 8 -10.87 -3.32 9.37
C CYS A 8 -9.46 -3.42 8.77
N ASN A 9 -9.02 -4.62 8.41
CA ASN A 9 -7.72 -4.93 7.86
C ASN A 9 -7.65 -6.36 7.27
N ASP A 10 -8.79 -6.93 6.85
CA ASP A 10 -8.84 -8.28 6.23
C ASP A 10 -8.75 -8.24 4.69
N GLY A 11 -8.70 -7.05 4.09
CA GLY A 11 -8.59 -6.86 2.66
C GLY A 11 -9.91 -7.06 1.91
N VAL A 12 -11.04 -7.17 2.61
CA VAL A 12 -12.35 -7.44 2.03
C VAL A 12 -13.37 -6.44 2.54
N ARG A 13 -14.13 -5.82 1.63
CA ARG A 13 -15.28 -4.99 2.02
C ARG A 13 -16.40 -5.84 2.60
N ASN A 14 -16.47 -5.92 3.93
CA ASN A 14 -17.49 -6.69 4.65
C ASN A 14 -17.96 -5.92 5.90
N GLY A 15 -18.70 -6.54 6.83
CA GLY A 15 -18.93 -5.97 8.17
C GLY A 15 -19.67 -4.62 8.29
N GLY A 16 -20.14 -4.02 7.20
CA GLY A 16 -20.71 -2.66 7.16
C GLY A 16 -19.75 -1.57 6.68
N GLU A 17 -18.59 -1.94 6.15
CA GLU A 17 -17.60 -1.02 5.59
C GLU A 17 -18.07 -0.30 4.32
N ILE A 18 -17.61 0.94 4.15
CA ILE A 18 -17.93 1.74 2.96
C ILE A 18 -16.91 1.50 1.84
N GLY A 19 -15.62 1.39 2.17
CA GLY A 19 -14.59 0.87 1.27
C GLY A 19 -14.06 -0.46 1.77
N ILE A 20 -13.01 -1.00 1.13
CA ILE A 20 -12.29 -2.16 1.68
C ILE A 20 -11.56 -1.69 2.95
N ASP A 21 -11.86 -2.27 4.11
CA ASP A 21 -11.21 -1.99 5.40
C ASP A 21 -11.29 -0.52 5.87
N CYS A 22 -12.24 0.28 5.36
CA CYS A 22 -12.30 1.70 5.66
C CYS A 22 -13.72 2.29 5.72
N ASP A 23 -13.85 3.35 6.54
CA ASP A 23 -15.11 4.02 6.88
C ASP A 23 -16.18 3.05 7.46
N GLY A 24 -17.40 3.54 7.70
CA GLY A 24 -18.46 2.76 8.35
C GLY A 24 -18.07 2.41 9.80
N PRO A 25 -17.95 1.12 10.16
CA PRO A 25 -17.45 0.70 11.47
C PRO A 25 -15.94 0.94 11.67
N CYS A 26 -15.19 1.19 10.60
CA CYS A 26 -13.74 1.35 10.68
C CYS A 26 -13.31 2.78 11.00
N VAL A 27 -12.31 2.90 11.89
CA VAL A 27 -11.75 4.19 12.33
C VAL A 27 -11.02 4.90 11.20
N LYS A 28 -10.30 4.14 10.38
CA LYS A 28 -9.56 4.68 9.23
C LYS A 28 -10.51 5.04 8.09
N ARG A 29 -10.23 6.18 7.47
CA ARG A 29 -11.01 6.79 6.39
C ARG A 29 -10.55 6.31 5.03
N CYS A 30 -11.49 6.17 4.10
CA CYS A 30 -11.16 5.90 2.71
C CYS A 30 -10.58 7.13 2.01
N TYR A 31 -10.02 6.94 0.81
CA TYR A 31 -9.49 8.02 -0.02
C TYR A 31 -10.54 9.12 -0.28
N GLY A 32 -10.08 10.37 -0.42
CA GLY A 32 -10.92 11.56 -0.63
C GLY A 32 -11.62 12.12 0.62
N ARG A 33 -11.57 11.42 1.76
CA ARG A 33 -12.11 11.90 3.04
C ARG A 33 -11.16 12.90 3.69
N ALA A 34 -11.70 13.81 4.50
CA ALA A 34 -10.89 14.74 5.28
C ALA A 34 -10.03 14.03 6.34
N CYS A 35 -8.81 14.50 6.53
CA CYS A 35 -7.86 14.00 7.51
C CYS A 35 -7.04 15.14 8.12
N SER A 36 -6.44 14.87 9.28
CA SER A 36 -5.50 15.79 9.94
C SER A 36 -4.12 15.15 10.12
N LEU A 37 -4.07 13.82 10.18
CA LEU A 37 -2.87 13.02 10.35
C LEU A 37 -2.91 11.83 9.37
N PRO A 38 -1.74 11.33 8.95
CA PRO A 38 -1.62 10.11 8.13
C PRO A 38 -2.44 8.93 8.67
N ASP A 39 -2.40 8.71 9.99
CA ASP A 39 -3.06 7.59 10.67
C ASP A 39 -4.60 7.60 10.57
N HIS A 40 -5.18 8.74 10.20
CA HIS A 40 -6.63 8.82 9.94
C HIS A 40 -7.02 8.13 8.64
N CYS A 41 -6.07 7.93 7.72
CA CYS A 41 -6.32 7.40 6.40
C CYS A 41 -5.96 5.92 6.35
N TRP A 42 -6.78 5.13 5.65
CA TRP A 42 -6.48 3.72 5.41
C TRP A 42 -5.13 3.52 4.72
N SER A 43 -4.83 4.36 3.74
CA SER A 43 -3.53 4.41 3.05
C SER A 43 -2.36 4.82 3.94
N GLY A 44 -2.62 5.40 5.12
CA GLY A 44 -1.58 6.06 5.91
C GLY A 44 -1.04 7.32 5.23
N VAL A 45 -1.76 7.92 4.27
CA VAL A 45 -1.33 9.13 3.57
C VAL A 45 -2.40 10.21 3.66
N CYS A 46 -2.11 11.26 4.41
CA CYS A 46 -2.93 12.48 4.49
C CYS A 46 -2.28 13.59 3.65
N GLY A 47 -2.90 13.96 2.54
CA GLY A 47 -2.38 14.95 1.60
C GLY A 47 -2.35 16.37 2.17
N THR A 48 -1.62 17.26 1.49
CA THR A 48 -1.47 18.68 1.87
C THR A 48 -2.81 19.44 1.87
N ASN A 49 -3.77 18.99 1.05
CA ASN A 49 -5.14 19.50 1.03
C ASN A 49 -6.02 18.96 2.19
N ARG A 50 -5.42 18.25 3.16
CA ARG A 50 -6.10 17.61 4.30
C ARG A 50 -7.12 16.57 3.87
N THR A 51 -6.82 15.81 2.82
CA THR A 51 -7.63 14.67 2.37
C THR A 51 -6.79 13.40 2.25
N CYS A 52 -7.41 12.26 2.53
CA CYS A 52 -6.78 10.95 2.40
C CYS A 52 -6.46 10.68 0.93
N LEU A 53 -5.20 10.37 0.64
CA LEU A 53 -4.77 10.00 -0.71
C LEU A 53 -4.87 8.49 -0.89
N ALA A 54 -5.04 8.04 -2.13
CA ALA A 54 -4.91 6.63 -2.46
C ALA A 54 -3.44 6.19 -2.28
N ALA A 55 -3.24 4.92 -1.93
CA ALA A 55 -1.93 4.27 -1.95
C ALA A 55 -1.32 4.33 -3.35
N THR A 56 -0.03 4.64 -3.44
CA THR A 56 0.70 4.62 -4.72
C THR A 56 2.09 4.02 -4.55
N CYS A 57 2.61 3.37 -5.60
CA CYS A 57 3.93 2.72 -5.64
C CYS A 57 5.15 3.67 -5.62
N ASN A 58 4.99 4.85 -5.02
CA ASN A 58 5.98 5.91 -4.90
C ASN A 58 5.57 6.97 -3.85
N ASP A 59 4.71 6.64 -2.88
CA ASP A 59 4.30 7.55 -1.80
C ASP A 59 5.20 7.44 -0.56
N GLY A 60 6.14 6.50 -0.53
CA GLY A 60 7.08 6.31 0.58
C GLY A 60 6.50 5.53 1.75
N VAL A 61 5.30 4.96 1.62
CA VAL A 61 4.59 4.26 2.68
C VAL A 61 4.23 2.85 2.22
N ARG A 62 4.59 1.84 3.01
CA ARG A 62 4.12 0.47 2.75
C ARG A 62 2.62 0.37 3.03
N ASN A 63 1.81 0.50 1.99
CA ASN A 63 0.35 0.48 2.06
C ASN A 63 -0.25 -0.27 0.85
N GLY A 64 -1.57 -0.26 0.67
CA GLY A 64 -2.19 -0.70 -0.60
C GLY A 64 -2.01 -2.17 -1.00
N GLY A 65 -1.40 -3.01 -0.17
CA GLY A 65 -1.03 -4.40 -0.49
C GLY A 65 0.44 -4.62 -0.86
N GLU A 66 1.30 -3.60 -0.71
CA GLU A 66 2.73 -3.71 -0.98
C GLU A 66 3.47 -4.65 -0.03
N ILE A 67 4.48 -5.36 -0.56
CA ILE A 67 5.31 -6.27 0.24
C ILE A 67 6.52 -5.51 0.83
N GLY A 68 7.11 -4.59 0.09
CA GLY A 68 8.05 -3.60 0.62
C GLY A 68 7.44 -2.19 0.61
N ILE A 69 8.23 -1.17 0.95
CA ILE A 69 7.80 0.22 0.74
C ILE A 69 7.86 0.51 -0.76
N ASP A 70 6.74 0.89 -1.38
CA ASP A 70 6.64 1.27 -2.80
C ASP A 70 7.04 0.17 -3.80
N CYS A 71 7.06 -1.10 -3.37
CA CYS A 71 7.53 -2.20 -4.22
C CYS A 71 6.85 -3.54 -3.92
N ASP A 72 6.85 -4.40 -4.95
CA ASP A 72 6.16 -5.69 -4.99
C ASP A 72 4.63 -5.60 -4.74
N GLY A 73 3.96 -6.75 -4.67
CA GLY A 73 2.52 -6.85 -4.47
C GLY A 73 1.77 -6.24 -5.67
N PRO A 74 0.98 -5.16 -5.47
CA PRO A 74 0.34 -4.43 -6.58
C PRO A 74 1.33 -3.62 -7.42
N CYS A 75 2.56 -3.39 -6.94
CA CYS A 75 3.55 -2.57 -7.62
C CYS A 75 4.36 -3.35 -8.65
N VAL A 76 4.56 -2.74 -9.83
CA VAL A 76 5.32 -3.34 -10.94
C VAL A 76 6.80 -3.51 -10.58
N LYS A 77 7.36 -2.51 -9.89
CA LYS A 77 8.75 -2.50 -9.48
C LYS A 77 8.98 -3.45 -8.31
N GLN A 78 10.06 -4.21 -8.41
CA GLN A 78 10.43 -5.25 -7.48
C GLN A 78 11.31 -4.70 -6.36
N CYS A 79 11.14 -5.23 -5.16
CA CYS A 79 12.02 -4.92 -4.03
C CYS A 79 13.40 -5.58 -4.16
N ASN A 80 14.35 -5.21 -3.29
CA ASN A 80 15.68 -5.80 -3.25
C ASN A 80 15.64 -7.34 -3.08
N GLY A 81 16.55 -8.04 -3.76
CA GLY A 81 16.65 -9.50 -3.76
C GLY A 81 15.73 -10.21 -4.77
N ARG A 82 14.78 -9.50 -5.39
CA ARG A 82 13.92 -10.05 -6.45
C ARG A 82 14.66 -10.18 -7.77
N ALA A 83 14.24 -11.12 -8.60
CA ALA A 83 14.79 -11.28 -9.94
C ALA A 83 14.48 -10.07 -10.83
N CYS A 84 15.45 -9.67 -11.66
CA CYS A 84 15.31 -8.57 -12.60
C CYS A 84 16.02 -8.88 -13.92
N SER A 85 15.65 -8.14 -14.98
CA SER A 85 16.32 -8.21 -16.28
C SER A 85 16.80 -6.85 -16.74
N LEU A 86 16.14 -5.78 -16.30
CA LEU A 86 16.51 -4.40 -16.55
C LEU A 86 16.54 -3.63 -15.23
N PRO A 87 17.34 -2.54 -15.15
CA PRO A 87 17.35 -1.65 -13.99
C PRO A 87 15.96 -1.16 -13.58
N ASP A 88 15.10 -0.85 -14.56
CA ASP A 88 13.74 -0.33 -14.35
C ASP A 88 12.77 -1.33 -13.70
N HIS A 89 13.10 -2.62 -13.68
CA HIS A 89 12.32 -3.62 -12.95
C HIS A 89 12.49 -3.47 -11.44
N CYS A 90 13.57 -2.84 -10.99
CA CYS A 90 13.88 -2.70 -9.58
C CYS A 90 13.42 -1.34 -9.08
N TRP A 91 12.84 -1.30 -7.89
CA TRP A 91 12.47 -0.05 -7.23
C TRP A 91 13.68 0.89 -7.09
N SER A 92 14.85 0.33 -6.75
CA SER A 92 16.12 1.06 -6.67
C SER A 92 16.64 1.58 -8.01
N GLY A 93 16.13 1.08 -9.14
CA GLY A 93 16.69 1.32 -10.46
C GLY A 93 18.04 0.60 -10.68
N VAL A 94 18.35 -0.44 -9.90
CA VAL A 94 19.62 -1.18 -10.00
C VAL A 94 19.35 -2.68 -10.10
N CYS A 95 19.62 -3.24 -11.28
CA CYS A 95 19.63 -4.69 -11.51
C CYS A 95 21.07 -5.20 -11.51
N GLY A 96 21.43 -5.99 -10.50
CA GLY A 96 22.78 -6.54 -10.33
C GLY A 96 23.17 -7.56 -11.39
N THR A 97 24.47 -7.85 -11.48
CA THR A 97 25.03 -8.84 -12.44
C THR A 97 24.49 -10.26 -12.23
N ASN A 98 24.08 -10.59 -11.01
CA ASN A 98 23.41 -11.84 -10.67
C ASN A 98 21.90 -11.84 -11.02
N ARG A 99 21.42 -10.84 -11.75
CA ARG A 99 20.00 -10.63 -12.13
C ARG A 99 19.08 -10.48 -10.92
N THR A 100 19.55 -9.78 -9.89
CA THR A 100 18.73 -9.45 -8.71
C THR A 100 18.72 -7.95 -8.42
N CYS A 101 17.59 -7.45 -7.91
CA CYS A 101 17.46 -6.06 -7.52
C CYS A 101 18.32 -5.76 -6.29
N LEU A 102 19.10 -4.68 -6.36
CA LEU A 102 20.02 -4.27 -5.29
C LEU A 102 19.53 -3.00 -4.60
N GLY A 103 19.84 -2.86 -3.31
CA GLY A 103 19.59 -1.62 -2.57
C GLY A 103 20.52 -0.49 -2.99
N LYS A 104 20.11 0.75 -2.74
CA LYS A 104 20.98 1.92 -2.87
C LYS A 104 21.91 2.04 -1.67
#